data_AF-A0A925CD47-F1
#
_entry.id   AF-A0A925CD47-F1
#
_cell.length_a   1.000
_cell.length_b   1.000
_cell.length_c   1.000
_cell.angle_alpha   90.00
_cell.angle_beta   90.00
_cell.angle_gamma   90.00
#
_symmetry.space_group_name_H-M   'P 1'
#
loop_
_entity.id
_entity.type
_entity.pdbx_description
1 polymer ?
#
loop_
_entity_poly.entity_id
_entity_poly.type
_entity_poly.pdbx_seq_one_letter_code
_entity_poly.pdbx_strand_id
1 'polypeptide(L)'
;MNRTARIAITAGLALMGSAAITNADTVEVRYTGVGLNRIINVSGTVFSGGVYAGELNHDFRNGNGLASSLTGIIKTFCTELRQHVTASWRVFDLQDVEDAPVPGPAMGSVKAQAIANIVAGAAGNEHLSQNYAAAFQMMVWEIVHDYDGTQASINIGAGSVRFSSGNAYFGGVGGVADLFNNTLKTMIDDPNAAFGGLRAVTNAYYQDQLVTVSLPVVVPVPAPVMMGAAGLVGVAYLRRRMGR
;
A
#
# COMPACT_ATOMS: atom_id res chain seq x y z
N MET A 1 60.44 -37.88 -25.14
CA MET A 1 59.04 -37.54 -25.51
C MET A 1 58.13 -38.59 -24.92
N ASN A 2 57.32 -38.25 -23.92
CA ASN A 2 55.87 -38.49 -23.87
C ASN A 2 55.35 -38.36 -22.43
N ARG A 3 54.37 -37.45 -22.31
CA ARG A 3 53.65 -37.00 -21.12
C ARG A 3 52.41 -37.86 -20.92
N THR A 4 52.02 -38.14 -19.68
CA THR A 4 50.63 -38.44 -19.25
C THR A 4 50.64 -38.70 -17.74
N ALA A 5 49.68 -38.31 -16.90
CA ALA A 5 48.59 -37.34 -16.91
C ALA A 5 48.16 -37.23 -15.43
N ARG A 6 47.97 -36.01 -14.90
CA ARG A 6 47.49 -35.79 -13.52
C ARG A 6 45.96 -35.70 -13.55
N ILE A 7 45.28 -36.61 -12.83
CA ILE A 7 43.83 -36.59 -12.65
C ILE A 7 43.52 -35.73 -11.42
N ALA A 8 42.91 -34.57 -11.63
CA ALA A 8 42.36 -33.72 -10.56
C ALA A 8 40.87 -34.04 -10.40
N ILE A 9 40.49 -34.48 -9.19
CA ILE A 9 39.10 -34.73 -8.81
C ILE A 9 38.57 -33.45 -8.16
N THR A 10 37.74 -32.71 -8.90
CA THR A 10 37.04 -31.53 -8.39
C THR A 10 35.67 -31.97 -7.89
N ALA A 11 35.47 -32.02 -6.58
CA ALA A 11 34.16 -32.28 -5.97
C ALA A 11 33.32 -30.99 -6.02
N GLY A 12 32.30 -30.97 -6.88
CA GLY A 12 31.32 -29.88 -6.96
C GLY A 12 30.25 -30.03 -5.89
N LEU A 13 30.21 -29.10 -4.93
CA LEU A 13 29.17 -29.00 -3.92
C LEU A 13 27.94 -28.32 -4.54
N ALA A 14 26.89 -29.09 -4.83
CA ALA A 14 25.62 -28.56 -5.32
C ALA A 14 24.81 -27.98 -4.14
N LEU A 15 24.78 -26.65 -4.02
CA LEU A 15 23.87 -25.94 -3.13
C LEU A 15 22.46 -26.00 -3.73
N MET A 16 21.62 -26.91 -3.25
CA MET A 16 20.18 -26.88 -3.54
C MET A 16 19.56 -25.70 -2.77
N GLY A 17 19.47 -24.54 -3.42
CA GLY A 17 18.71 -23.41 -2.94
C GLY A 17 17.22 -23.78 -2.93
N SER A 18 16.64 -23.94 -1.75
CA SER A 18 15.20 -24.07 -1.59
C SER A 18 14.59 -22.71 -1.89
N ALA A 19 13.87 -22.57 -3.01
CA ALA A 19 13.01 -21.41 -3.22
C ALA A 19 11.88 -21.50 -2.18
N ALA A 20 11.94 -20.67 -1.14
CA ALA A 20 10.82 -20.51 -0.23
C ALA A 20 9.66 -19.91 -1.04
N ILE A 21 8.54 -20.63 -1.10
CA ILE A 21 7.29 -20.09 -1.63
C ILE A 21 6.79 -19.12 -0.56
N THR A 22 7.09 -17.83 -0.73
CA THR A 22 6.49 -16.78 0.10
C THR A 22 5.00 -16.79 -0.24
N ASN A 23 4.16 -17.22 0.71
CA ASN A 23 2.72 -17.06 0.55
C ASN A 23 2.40 -15.58 0.66
N ALA A 24 1.58 -15.05 -0.25
CA ALA A 24 1.09 -13.68 -0.15
C ALA A 24 0.28 -13.52 1.16
N ASP A 25 0.39 -12.35 1.78
CA ASP A 25 -0.47 -12.00 2.89
C ASP A 25 -1.89 -11.79 2.36
N THR A 26 -2.88 -12.34 3.05
CA THR A 26 -4.30 -12.33 2.63
C THR A 26 -5.19 -11.97 3.79
N VAL A 27 -6.38 -11.45 3.49
CA VAL A 27 -7.42 -11.12 4.48
C VAL A 27 -8.81 -11.32 3.88
N GLU A 28 -9.77 -11.75 4.70
CA GLU A 28 -11.18 -11.74 4.30
C GLU A 28 -11.77 -10.35 4.51
N VAL A 29 -12.42 -9.83 3.48
CA VAL A 29 -13.02 -8.49 3.45
C VAL A 29 -14.48 -8.60 3.02
N ARG A 30 -15.36 -7.80 3.64
CA ARG A 30 -16.69 -7.51 3.10
C ARG A 30 -17.02 -6.04 3.26
N TYR A 31 -17.78 -5.50 2.32
CA TYR A 31 -18.33 -4.17 2.39
C TYR A 31 -19.54 -4.09 3.33
N THR A 32 -19.59 -3.04 4.14
CA THR A 32 -20.64 -2.83 5.15
C THR A 32 -21.40 -1.52 5.00
N GLY A 33 -20.94 -0.62 4.12
CA GLY A 33 -21.59 0.66 3.86
C GLY A 33 -20.58 1.76 3.55
N VAL A 34 -21.08 2.98 3.40
CA VAL A 34 -20.26 4.18 3.19
C VAL A 34 -20.02 4.90 4.52
N GLY A 35 -18.86 5.54 4.64
CA GLY A 35 -18.54 6.51 5.70
C GLY A 35 -18.82 7.94 5.25
N LEU A 36 -17.90 8.86 5.53
CA LEU A 36 -17.95 10.23 5.03
C LEU A 36 -17.80 10.25 3.51
N ASN A 37 -18.80 10.77 2.79
CA ASN A 37 -18.79 10.78 1.34
C ASN A 37 -19.62 11.92 0.73
N ARG A 38 -19.44 12.15 -0.58
CA ARG A 38 -20.30 12.99 -1.43
C ARG A 38 -20.65 12.23 -2.71
N ILE A 39 -21.78 12.60 -3.32
CA ILE A 39 -22.21 12.06 -4.62
C ILE A 39 -21.66 12.95 -5.73
N ILE A 40 -20.68 12.45 -6.48
CA ILE A 40 -20.13 13.18 -7.62
C ILE A 40 -20.44 12.44 -8.91
N ASN A 41 -20.39 13.17 -10.02
CA ASN A 41 -20.37 12.57 -11.35
C ASN A 41 -18.93 12.46 -11.80
N VAL A 42 -18.54 11.25 -12.17
CA VAL A 42 -17.30 10.96 -12.89
C VAL A 42 -17.64 10.86 -14.37
N SER A 43 -16.78 11.39 -15.23
CA SER A 43 -16.90 11.26 -16.68
C SER A 43 -15.51 11.07 -17.30
N GLY A 44 -15.41 10.24 -18.34
CA GLY A 44 -14.13 9.98 -18.97
C GLY A 44 -14.07 8.58 -19.59
N THR A 45 -12.86 8.19 -19.99
CA THR A 45 -12.61 6.91 -20.69
C THR A 45 -12.58 5.72 -19.74
N VAL A 46 -12.29 5.94 -18.45
CA VAL A 46 -12.26 4.89 -17.43
C VAL A 46 -13.67 4.53 -16.96
N PHE A 47 -14.47 5.53 -16.64
CA PHE A 47 -15.81 5.38 -16.09
C PHE A 47 -16.65 6.63 -16.39
N SER A 48 -17.97 6.47 -16.50
CA SER A 48 -18.92 7.59 -16.60
C SER A 48 -20.20 7.28 -15.83
N GLY A 49 -20.52 8.11 -14.84
CA GLY A 49 -21.69 7.92 -13.98
C GLY A 49 -21.59 8.62 -12.63
N GLY A 50 -22.66 8.54 -11.84
CA GLY A 50 -22.69 9.00 -10.46
C GLY A 50 -22.07 7.98 -9.51
N VAL A 51 -21.20 8.43 -8.61
CA VAL A 51 -20.52 7.58 -7.61
C VAL A 51 -20.52 8.25 -6.24
N TYR A 52 -20.37 7.43 -5.19
CA TYR A 52 -20.02 7.91 -3.86
C TYR A 52 -18.50 8.09 -3.78
N ALA A 53 -18.03 9.33 -3.70
CA ALA A 53 -16.64 9.65 -3.45
C ALA A 53 -16.43 9.88 -1.94
N GLY A 54 -15.59 9.06 -1.31
CA GLY A 54 -15.23 9.17 0.09
C GLY A 54 -14.90 7.82 0.71
N GLU A 55 -15.08 7.73 2.02
CA GLU A 55 -14.80 6.53 2.81
C GLU A 55 -15.78 5.40 2.49
N LEU A 56 -15.25 4.20 2.33
CA LEU A 56 -16.01 2.95 2.40
C LEU A 56 -15.71 2.22 3.72
N ASN A 57 -16.72 1.60 4.30
CA ASN A 57 -16.57 0.78 5.51
C ASN A 57 -16.47 -0.69 5.10
N HIS A 58 -15.34 -1.30 5.43
CA HIS A 58 -15.07 -2.70 5.20
C HIS A 58 -14.82 -3.42 6.52
N ASP A 59 -15.43 -4.58 6.69
CA ASP A 59 -15.19 -5.47 7.83
C ASP A 59 -14.11 -6.48 7.42
N PHE A 60 -13.06 -6.59 8.21
CA PHE A 60 -11.88 -7.42 7.96
C PHE A 60 -11.76 -8.54 9.00
N ARG A 61 -11.36 -9.73 8.55
CA ARG A 61 -11.04 -10.86 9.44
C ARG A 61 -10.13 -11.88 8.79
N ASN A 62 -9.67 -12.84 9.59
CA ASN A 62 -8.88 -13.99 9.13
C ASN A 62 -7.62 -13.59 8.33
N GLY A 63 -7.03 -12.44 8.65
CA GLY A 63 -5.80 -11.98 8.04
C GLY A 63 -4.59 -12.80 8.51
N ASN A 64 -3.62 -13.03 7.62
CA ASN A 64 -2.32 -13.63 7.96
C ASN A 64 -1.18 -12.61 7.73
N GLY A 65 0.04 -12.94 8.19
CA GLY A 65 1.20 -12.05 8.04
C GLY A 65 0.95 -10.61 8.51
N LEU A 66 1.27 -9.61 7.70
CA LEU A 66 1.00 -8.20 7.98
C LEU A 66 -0.51 -7.87 7.97
N ALA A 67 -1.29 -8.61 7.18
CA ALA A 67 -2.74 -8.47 7.09
C ALA A 67 -3.45 -8.92 8.36
N SER A 68 -2.78 -9.64 9.28
CA SER A 68 -3.34 -10.02 10.58
C SER A 68 -3.71 -8.82 11.48
N SER A 69 -3.11 -7.65 11.23
CA SER A 69 -3.48 -6.40 11.90
C SER A 69 -4.81 -5.81 11.42
N LEU A 70 -5.31 -6.25 10.27
CA LEU A 70 -6.59 -5.80 9.70
C LEU A 70 -7.72 -6.62 10.31
N THR A 71 -8.45 -6.02 11.25
CA THR A 71 -9.55 -6.68 11.96
C THR A 71 -10.67 -5.69 12.30
N GLY A 72 -11.92 -6.14 12.16
CA GLY A 72 -13.11 -5.34 12.40
C GLY A 72 -13.40 -4.33 11.28
N ILE A 73 -14.23 -3.33 11.58
CA ILE A 73 -14.65 -2.32 10.61
C ILE A 73 -13.56 -1.26 10.46
N ILE A 74 -12.98 -1.19 9.27
CA ILE A 74 -11.95 -0.23 8.87
C ILE A 74 -12.49 0.63 7.73
N LYS A 75 -12.19 1.92 7.78
CA LYS A 75 -12.48 2.87 6.73
C LYS A 75 -11.40 2.79 5.65
N THR A 76 -11.81 2.70 4.41
CA THR A 76 -10.91 2.53 3.27
C THR A 76 -11.26 3.50 2.14
N PHE A 77 -10.32 3.66 1.21
CA PHE A 77 -10.50 4.44 -0.01
C PHE A 77 -10.20 3.58 -1.23
N CYS A 78 -11.00 3.71 -2.28
CA CYS A 78 -10.93 2.85 -3.45
C CYS A 78 -9.82 3.29 -4.39
N THR A 79 -9.06 2.36 -4.96
CA THR A 79 -8.09 2.69 -6.01
C THR A 79 -8.65 2.49 -7.42
N GLU A 80 -9.71 1.70 -7.60
CA GLU A 80 -10.25 1.34 -8.91
C GLU A 80 -11.72 1.76 -9.07
N LEU A 81 -12.07 2.40 -10.20
CA LEU A 81 -13.43 2.90 -10.49
C LEU A 81 -14.32 1.89 -11.24
N ARG A 82 -13.72 0.91 -11.93
CA ARG A 82 -14.44 -0.01 -12.83
C ARG A 82 -14.98 -1.26 -12.13
N GLN A 83 -14.47 -1.56 -10.95
CA GLN A 83 -14.92 -2.67 -10.14
C GLN A 83 -15.95 -2.21 -9.11
N HIS A 84 -16.56 -3.18 -8.43
CA HIS A 84 -17.58 -2.96 -7.43
C HIS A 84 -17.17 -3.60 -6.10
N VAL A 85 -17.71 -3.07 -5.01
CA VAL A 85 -17.63 -3.67 -3.69
C VAL A 85 -18.67 -4.78 -3.51
N THR A 86 -18.46 -5.66 -2.52
CA THR A 86 -19.38 -6.76 -2.22
C THR A 86 -19.62 -6.92 -0.72
N ALA A 87 -20.87 -7.12 -0.33
CA ALA A 87 -21.25 -7.40 1.06
C ALA A 87 -20.97 -8.85 1.48
N SER A 88 -20.59 -9.71 0.52
CA SER A 88 -20.16 -11.08 0.81
C SER A 88 -18.67 -11.11 1.14
N TRP A 89 -18.27 -11.98 2.07
CA TRP A 89 -16.86 -12.21 2.37
C TRP A 89 -16.09 -12.70 1.15
N ARG A 90 -14.95 -12.06 0.88
CA ARG A 90 -14.00 -12.44 -0.17
C ARG A 90 -12.59 -12.34 0.37
N VAL A 91 -11.70 -13.18 -0.16
CA VAL A 91 -10.27 -13.11 0.15
C VAL A 91 -9.62 -12.08 -0.75
N PHE A 92 -8.89 -11.15 -0.16
CA PHE A 92 -8.06 -10.16 -0.84
C PHE A 92 -6.60 -10.42 -0.51
N ASP A 93 -5.71 -10.10 -1.45
CA ASP A 93 -4.28 -10.11 -1.23
C ASP A 93 -3.84 -8.75 -0.70
N LEU A 94 -3.04 -8.73 0.36
CA LEU A 94 -2.39 -7.53 0.86
C LEU A 94 -1.08 -7.33 0.09
N GLN A 95 -0.99 -6.23 -0.65
CA GLN A 95 0.16 -5.89 -1.49
C GLN A 95 0.68 -4.49 -1.17
N ASP A 96 1.87 -4.20 -1.66
CA ASP A 96 2.36 -2.82 -1.66
C ASP A 96 1.51 -1.98 -2.62
N VAL A 97 1.39 -0.68 -2.34
CA VAL A 97 0.50 0.21 -3.12
C VAL A 97 0.91 0.25 -4.58
N GLU A 98 2.20 0.13 -4.90
CA GLU A 98 2.70 0.15 -6.27
C GLU A 98 2.22 -1.00 -7.15
N ASP A 99 1.80 -2.11 -6.55
CA ASP A 99 1.32 -3.30 -7.27
C ASP A 99 -0.19 -3.25 -7.56
N ALA A 100 -0.94 -2.34 -6.91
CA ALA A 100 -2.36 -2.10 -7.18
C ALA A 100 -2.56 -1.16 -8.39
N PRO A 101 -3.74 -1.14 -9.03
CA PRO A 101 -4.88 -2.03 -8.82
C PRO A 101 -4.77 -3.36 -9.57
N VAL A 102 -5.51 -4.37 -9.10
CA VAL A 102 -5.64 -5.70 -9.69
C VAL A 102 -7.14 -5.98 -9.94
N PRO A 103 -7.57 -6.19 -11.20
CA PRO A 103 -6.80 -6.24 -12.42
C PRO A 103 -6.54 -4.82 -12.94
N GLY A 104 -5.37 -4.64 -13.53
CA GLY A 104 -4.98 -3.36 -14.08
C GLY A 104 -3.47 -3.32 -14.28
N PRO A 105 -2.96 -2.28 -14.94
CA PRO A 105 -1.55 -1.97 -14.82
C PRO A 105 -1.25 -1.56 -13.38
N ALA A 106 -0.27 -2.23 -12.76
CA ALA A 106 0.29 -1.81 -11.49
C ALA A 106 0.67 -0.31 -11.55
N MET A 107 0.34 0.44 -10.51
CA MET A 107 0.56 1.89 -10.43
C MET A 107 2.03 2.27 -10.54
N GLY A 108 2.92 1.41 -10.04
CA GLY A 108 4.35 1.68 -9.95
C GLY A 108 4.69 2.71 -8.86
N SER A 109 5.99 2.82 -8.59
CA SER A 109 6.52 3.58 -7.46
C SER A 109 6.18 5.07 -7.48
N VAL A 110 6.10 5.70 -8.66
CA VAL A 110 5.80 7.14 -8.80
C VAL A 110 4.39 7.47 -8.30
N LYS A 111 3.38 6.71 -8.73
CA LYS A 111 1.99 6.89 -8.28
C LYS A 111 1.82 6.45 -6.84
N ALA A 112 2.46 5.34 -6.43
CA ALA A 112 2.43 4.89 -5.04
C ALA A 112 3.01 5.93 -4.07
N GLN A 113 4.11 6.60 -4.44
CA GLN A 113 4.68 7.67 -3.64
C GLN A 113 3.74 8.88 -3.58
N ALA A 114 3.12 9.28 -4.69
CA ALA A 114 2.11 10.35 -4.68
C ALA A 114 0.93 10.04 -3.73
N ILE A 115 0.46 8.79 -3.68
CA ILE A 115 -0.55 8.35 -2.72
C ILE A 115 -0.02 8.46 -1.28
N ALA A 116 1.21 7.98 -1.01
CA ALA A 116 1.82 8.10 0.31
C ALA A 116 1.93 9.57 0.76
N ASN A 117 2.26 10.47 -0.17
CA ASN A 117 2.39 11.90 0.07
C ASN A 117 1.05 12.54 0.47
N ILE A 118 -0.04 12.24 -0.26
CA ILE A 118 -1.36 12.78 0.10
C ILE A 118 -1.89 12.16 1.40
N VAL A 119 -1.61 10.88 1.69
CA VAL A 119 -2.01 10.25 2.96
C VAL A 119 -1.28 10.92 4.13
N ALA A 120 0.04 11.08 4.02
CA ALA A 120 0.85 11.73 5.05
C ALA A 120 0.47 13.21 5.23
N GLY A 121 0.25 13.93 4.13
CA GLY A 121 -0.14 15.33 4.14
C GLY A 121 -1.56 15.56 4.65
N ALA A 122 -2.49 14.63 4.37
CA ALA A 122 -3.86 14.70 4.88
C ALA A 122 -3.91 14.48 6.40
N ALA A 123 -3.02 13.64 6.94
CA ALA A 123 -2.81 13.47 8.38
C ALA A 123 -4.11 13.18 9.17
N GLY A 124 -5.03 12.40 8.58
CA GLY A 124 -6.31 12.04 9.18
C GLY A 124 -7.45 13.03 8.90
N ASN A 125 -7.19 14.17 8.24
CA ASN A 125 -8.24 15.14 7.85
C ASN A 125 -9.27 14.55 6.88
N GLU A 126 -8.87 13.54 6.11
CA GLU A 126 -9.75 12.72 5.25
C GLU A 126 -10.85 12.01 6.03
N HIS A 127 -10.72 11.89 7.35
CA HIS A 127 -11.71 11.31 8.24
C HIS A 127 -12.55 12.32 9.03
N LEU A 128 -12.36 13.63 8.80
CA LEU A 128 -13.00 14.69 9.60
C LEU A 128 -14.18 15.37 8.91
N SER A 129 -14.26 15.35 7.57
CA SER A 129 -15.39 15.96 6.86
C SER A 129 -15.75 15.24 5.56
N GLN A 130 -17.03 15.29 5.17
CA GLN A 130 -17.51 14.71 3.91
C GLN A 130 -16.83 15.31 2.69
N ASN A 131 -16.55 16.63 2.69
CA ASN A 131 -15.92 17.29 1.56
C ASN A 131 -14.46 16.86 1.42
N TYR A 132 -13.73 16.74 2.54
CA TYR A 132 -12.35 16.30 2.53
C TYR A 132 -12.24 14.83 2.13
N ALA A 133 -13.07 13.95 2.70
CA ALA A 133 -13.12 12.55 2.30
C ALA A 133 -13.38 12.38 0.79
N ALA A 134 -14.33 13.14 0.24
CA ALA A 134 -14.63 13.12 -1.18
C ALA A 134 -13.47 13.65 -2.04
N ALA A 135 -12.85 14.77 -1.64
CA ALA A 135 -11.71 15.33 -2.35
C ALA A 135 -10.50 14.38 -2.31
N PHE A 136 -10.29 13.70 -1.18
CA PHE A 136 -9.26 12.69 -1.01
C PHE A 136 -9.49 11.49 -1.94
N GLN A 137 -10.71 10.95 -1.96
CA GLN A 137 -11.06 9.86 -2.87
C GLN A 137 -10.91 10.25 -4.35
N MET A 138 -11.29 11.47 -4.73
CA MET A 138 -11.06 12.00 -6.08
C MET A 138 -9.57 12.08 -6.41
N MET A 139 -8.76 12.52 -5.45
CA MET A 139 -7.30 12.60 -5.63
C MET A 139 -6.67 11.23 -5.83
N VAL A 140 -7.10 10.22 -5.06
CA VAL A 140 -6.65 8.84 -5.26
C VAL A 140 -6.93 8.38 -6.69
N TRP A 141 -8.14 8.62 -7.22
CA TRP A 141 -8.49 8.23 -8.59
C TRP A 141 -7.69 8.97 -9.66
N GLU A 142 -7.42 10.26 -9.48
CA GLU A 142 -6.54 11.03 -10.37
C GLU A 142 -5.11 10.51 -10.38
N ILE A 143 -4.58 10.18 -9.20
CA ILE A 143 -3.25 9.60 -9.10
C ILE A 143 -3.20 8.25 -9.81
N VAL A 144 -4.18 7.38 -9.56
CA VAL A 144 -4.23 6.04 -10.16
C VAL A 144 -4.33 6.13 -11.70
N HIS A 145 -5.17 7.02 -12.23
CA HIS A 145 -5.50 6.99 -13.66
C HIS A 145 -4.73 7.99 -14.52
N ASP A 146 -4.44 9.19 -14.02
CA ASP A 146 -3.95 10.30 -14.85
C ASP A 146 -2.57 10.84 -14.45
N TYR A 147 -2.10 10.59 -13.22
CA TYR A 147 -0.80 11.11 -12.78
C TYR A 147 0.38 10.49 -13.55
N ASP A 148 1.22 11.37 -14.09
CA ASP A 148 2.41 11.01 -14.88
C ASP A 148 3.73 11.30 -14.14
N GLY A 149 3.66 11.62 -12.85
CA GLY A 149 4.81 12.08 -12.06
C GLY A 149 4.93 13.60 -11.97
N THR A 150 3.99 14.35 -12.54
CA THR A 150 3.96 15.82 -12.44
C THR A 150 2.62 16.31 -11.89
N GLN A 151 2.63 17.33 -11.03
CA GLN A 151 1.39 17.94 -10.54
C GLN A 151 0.51 18.51 -11.67
N ALA A 152 1.09 18.82 -12.84
CA ALA A 152 0.37 19.34 -14.00
C ALA A 152 -0.62 18.33 -14.61
N SER A 153 -0.39 17.02 -14.47
CA SER A 153 -1.31 15.99 -14.99
C SER A 153 -2.58 15.82 -14.15
N ILE A 154 -2.54 16.21 -12.87
CA ILE A 154 -3.70 16.15 -11.97
C ILE A 154 -4.68 17.27 -12.31
N ASN A 155 -5.89 16.94 -12.76
CA ASN A 155 -6.85 17.96 -13.16
C ASN A 155 -8.30 17.48 -13.07
N ILE A 156 -9.04 18.09 -12.15
CA ILE A 156 -10.45 17.79 -11.88
C ILE A 156 -11.36 17.79 -13.14
N GLY A 157 -11.02 18.54 -14.19
CA GLY A 157 -11.81 18.67 -15.41
C GLY A 157 -11.17 18.10 -16.68
N ALA A 158 -10.00 17.46 -16.60
CA ALA A 158 -9.29 16.90 -17.75
C ALA A 158 -8.89 15.44 -17.51
N GLY A 159 -8.15 14.81 -18.43
CA GLY A 159 -7.68 13.43 -18.22
C GLY A 159 -8.68 12.33 -18.57
N SER A 160 -8.42 11.14 -18.07
CA SER A 160 -9.20 9.92 -18.24
C SER A 160 -10.31 9.79 -17.20
N VAL A 161 -10.19 10.52 -16.07
CA VAL A 161 -11.24 10.73 -15.07
C VAL A 161 -11.49 12.23 -14.89
N ARG A 162 -12.74 12.67 -15.00
CA ARG A 162 -13.16 14.07 -14.78
C ARG A 162 -14.29 14.11 -13.79
N PHE A 163 -14.27 15.07 -12.88
CA PHE A 163 -15.26 15.19 -11.83
C PHE A 163 -16.12 16.42 -12.00
N SER A 164 -17.40 16.24 -11.73
CA SER A 164 -18.36 17.32 -11.64
C SER A 164 -19.42 17.01 -10.60
N SER A 165 -20.13 18.03 -10.14
CA SER A 165 -21.34 17.86 -9.36
C SER A 165 -22.23 19.08 -9.57
N GLY A 166 -23.54 18.86 -9.65
CA GLY A 166 -24.52 19.95 -9.69
C GLY A 166 -24.81 20.56 -8.31
N ASN A 167 -24.14 20.09 -7.25
CA ASN A 167 -24.46 20.44 -5.87
C ASN A 167 -23.58 21.55 -5.31
N ALA A 168 -24.12 22.29 -4.32
CA ALA A 168 -23.45 23.43 -3.71
C ALA A 168 -22.14 23.11 -2.98
N TYR A 169 -21.92 21.86 -2.54
CA TYR A 169 -20.70 21.47 -1.81
C TYR A 169 -19.47 21.27 -2.72
N PHE A 170 -19.64 21.27 -4.05
CA PHE A 170 -18.54 20.99 -4.96
C PHE A 170 -17.65 22.21 -5.18
N GLY A 171 -18.25 23.38 -5.36
CA GLY A 171 -17.53 24.66 -5.50
C GLY A 171 -17.41 25.45 -4.20
N GLY A 172 -16.71 26.59 -4.27
CA GLY A 172 -16.52 27.53 -3.16
C GLY A 172 -15.39 27.13 -2.20
N VAL A 173 -15.04 28.06 -1.30
CA VAL A 173 -13.99 27.85 -0.28
C VAL A 173 -14.41 26.73 0.67
N GLY A 174 -13.55 25.72 0.85
CA GLY A 174 -13.85 24.51 1.62
C GLY A 174 -14.77 23.51 0.90
N GLY A 175 -15.14 23.78 -0.36
CA GLY A 175 -15.80 22.83 -1.24
C GLY A 175 -14.87 21.71 -1.69
N VAL A 176 -15.44 20.64 -2.25
CA VAL A 176 -14.68 19.48 -2.72
C VAL A 176 -13.61 19.87 -3.75
N ALA A 177 -13.95 20.71 -4.72
CA ALA A 177 -13.02 21.16 -5.76
C ALA A 177 -11.91 22.08 -5.21
N ASP A 178 -12.21 22.87 -4.18
CA ASP A 178 -11.23 23.73 -3.51
C ASP A 178 -10.22 22.89 -2.72
N LEU A 179 -10.70 21.94 -1.91
CA LEU A 179 -9.83 21.01 -1.18
C LEU A 179 -8.97 20.17 -2.13
N PHE A 180 -9.54 19.71 -3.25
CA PHE A 180 -8.79 19.00 -4.28
C PHE A 180 -7.66 19.86 -4.86
N ASN A 181 -7.98 21.06 -5.39
CA ASN A 181 -7.03 21.87 -6.14
C ASN A 181 -6.03 22.63 -5.25
N ASN A 182 -6.47 23.11 -4.10
CA ASN A 182 -5.73 24.06 -3.27
C ASN A 182 -5.18 23.45 -1.98
N THR A 183 -5.49 22.18 -1.67
CA THR A 183 -4.97 21.50 -0.47
C THR A 183 -4.30 20.18 -0.82
N LEU A 184 -5.04 19.22 -1.39
CA LEU A 184 -4.50 17.88 -1.64
C LEU A 184 -3.49 17.88 -2.78
N LYS A 185 -3.76 18.61 -3.86
CA LYS A 185 -2.87 18.67 -5.03
C LYS A 185 -1.48 19.19 -4.67
N THR A 186 -1.40 20.12 -3.71
CA THR A 186 -0.12 20.68 -3.26
C THR A 186 0.72 19.71 -2.44
N MET A 187 0.14 18.59 -1.96
CA MET A 187 0.83 17.59 -1.15
C MET A 187 1.52 16.50 -2.00
N ILE A 188 1.17 16.37 -3.29
CA ILE A 188 1.60 15.25 -4.15
C ILE A 188 3.11 15.18 -4.35
N ASP A 189 3.82 16.30 -4.27
CA ASP A 189 5.26 16.36 -4.62
C ASP A 189 6.19 16.34 -3.39
N ASP A 190 5.74 15.88 -2.21
CA ASP A 190 6.63 15.72 -1.05
C ASP A 190 7.53 14.46 -1.22
N PRO A 191 8.84 14.59 -1.48
CA PRO A 191 9.68 13.42 -1.74
C PRO A 191 9.99 12.59 -0.48
N ASN A 192 9.59 13.03 0.72
CA ASN A 192 10.01 12.42 1.97
C ASN A 192 8.89 11.70 2.73
N ALA A 193 7.68 11.61 2.18
CA ALA A 193 6.60 10.94 2.90
C ALA A 193 6.88 9.45 3.02
N ALA A 194 6.91 8.96 4.25
CA ALA A 194 7.03 7.54 4.53
C ALA A 194 5.67 6.87 4.28
N PHE A 195 5.68 5.66 3.69
CA PHE A 195 4.46 4.87 3.51
C PHE A 195 3.76 4.55 4.82
N GLY A 196 4.45 4.51 5.97
CA GLY A 196 3.81 4.44 7.29
C GLY A 196 2.88 3.24 7.52
N GLY A 197 3.07 2.14 6.78
CA GLY A 197 2.16 0.98 6.80
C GLY A 197 1.02 1.05 5.79
N LEU A 198 0.99 2.05 4.90
CA LEU A 198 0.08 2.10 3.76
C LEU A 198 0.28 0.88 2.85
N ARG A 199 -0.82 0.20 2.55
CA ARG A 199 -0.92 -1.00 1.72
C ARG A 199 -2.18 -0.93 0.87
N ALA A 200 -2.26 -1.82 -0.10
CA ALA A 200 -3.49 -2.07 -0.84
C ALA A 200 -4.00 -3.48 -0.54
N VAL A 201 -5.30 -3.62 -0.30
CA VAL A 201 -5.98 -4.92 -0.38
C VAL A 201 -6.58 -5.05 -1.78
N THR A 202 -6.18 -6.09 -2.49
CA THR A 202 -6.42 -6.23 -3.92
C THR A 202 -7.19 -7.50 -4.26
N ASN A 203 -8.05 -7.45 -5.29
CA ASN A 203 -8.78 -8.62 -5.77
C ASN A 203 -9.16 -8.49 -7.26
N ALA A 204 -8.84 -9.51 -8.06
CA ALA A 204 -9.09 -9.53 -9.50
C ALA A 204 -10.56 -9.30 -9.94
N TYR A 205 -11.55 -9.39 -9.05
CA TYR A 205 -12.97 -9.24 -9.37
C TYR A 205 -13.70 -8.17 -8.56
N TYR A 206 -13.12 -7.69 -7.45
CA TYR A 206 -13.75 -6.74 -6.54
C TYR A 206 -12.83 -5.56 -6.27
N GLN A 207 -13.43 -4.42 -5.97
CA GLN A 207 -12.72 -3.14 -5.92
C GLN A 207 -11.60 -3.10 -4.87
N ASP A 208 -10.40 -2.79 -5.33
CA ASP A 208 -9.20 -2.60 -4.51
C ASP A 208 -9.31 -1.39 -3.57
N GLN A 209 -8.72 -1.54 -2.39
CA GLN A 209 -8.83 -0.54 -1.32
C GLN A 209 -7.47 -0.22 -0.70
N LEU A 210 -7.22 1.07 -0.43
CA LEU A 210 -6.13 1.53 0.40
C LEU A 210 -6.45 1.30 1.88
N VAL A 211 -5.48 0.76 2.60
CA VAL A 211 -5.52 0.50 4.03
C VAL A 211 -4.19 0.86 4.69
N THR A 212 -4.21 1.07 6.00
CA THR A 212 -2.98 1.18 6.80
C THR A 212 -2.87 -0.04 7.70
N VAL A 213 -1.75 -0.75 7.63
CA VAL A 213 -1.42 -1.88 8.52
C VAL A 213 -0.48 -1.44 9.62
N SER A 214 -0.56 -2.10 10.78
CA SER A 214 0.42 -1.90 11.84
C SER A 214 1.71 -2.63 11.48
N LEU A 215 2.78 -1.88 11.22
CA LEU A 215 4.10 -2.47 11.00
C LEU A 215 4.69 -2.94 12.34
N PRO A 216 5.29 -4.14 12.41
CA PRO A 216 5.98 -4.59 13.61
C PRO A 216 7.13 -3.63 13.92
N VAL A 217 7.17 -3.07 15.13
CA VAL A 217 8.31 -2.27 15.59
C VAL A 217 9.49 -3.23 15.71
N VAL A 218 10.42 -3.18 14.75
CA VAL A 218 11.69 -3.89 14.84
C VAL A 218 12.51 -3.18 15.91
N VAL A 219 12.34 -3.56 17.17
CA VAL A 219 13.24 -3.14 18.23
C VAL A 219 14.61 -3.75 17.90
N PRO A 220 15.67 -2.95 17.72
CA PRO A 220 17.00 -3.49 17.52
C PRO A 220 17.41 -4.23 18.80
N VAL A 221 17.18 -5.54 18.83
CA VAL A 221 17.69 -6.38 19.92
C VAL A 221 19.21 -6.38 19.73
N PRO A 222 20.01 -5.94 20.70
CA PRO A 222 21.46 -6.03 20.60
C PRO A 222 21.84 -7.47 20.26
N ALA A 223 22.50 -7.67 19.12
CA ALA A 223 22.75 -8.98 18.55
C ALA A 223 23.29 -9.97 19.62
N PRO A 224 22.63 -11.12 19.87
CA PRO A 224 23.14 -12.14 20.80
C PRO A 224 24.48 -12.76 20.40
N VAL A 225 25.02 -12.40 19.23
CA VAL A 225 26.24 -12.96 18.63
C VAL A 225 27.49 -12.70 19.49
N MET A 226 27.51 -11.67 20.35
CA MET A 226 28.69 -11.32 21.15
C MET A 226 28.77 -11.98 22.53
N MET A 227 27.68 -12.56 23.07
CA MET A 227 27.70 -13.23 24.38
C MET A 227 28.09 -14.71 24.30
N GLY A 228 27.78 -15.39 23.19
CA GLY A 228 28.24 -16.76 22.92
C GLY A 228 29.74 -16.83 22.65
N ALA A 229 30.30 -15.84 21.94
CA ALA A 229 31.72 -15.77 21.63
C ALA A 229 32.59 -15.44 22.86
N ALA A 230 32.14 -14.54 23.74
CA ALA A 230 32.84 -14.24 25.00
C ALA A 230 32.86 -15.46 25.94
N GLY A 231 31.76 -16.22 26.02
CA GLY A 231 31.69 -17.45 26.81
C GLY A 231 32.67 -18.54 26.32
N LEU A 232 32.80 -18.71 25.01
CA LEU A 232 33.72 -19.70 24.43
C LEU A 232 35.20 -19.28 24.55
N VAL A 233 35.52 -17.99 24.46
CA VAL A 233 36.88 -17.48 24.71
C VAL A 233 37.26 -17.61 26.19
N GLY A 234 36.33 -17.34 27.11
CA GLY A 234 36.55 -17.51 28.56
C GLY A 234 36.83 -18.95 28.96
N VAL A 235 36.07 -19.92 28.42
CA VAL A 235 36.29 -21.36 28.68
C VAL A 235 37.61 -21.86 28.08
N ALA A 236 38.00 -21.38 26.89
CA ALA A 236 39.28 -21.71 26.28
C ALA A 236 40.48 -21.15 27.08
N TYR A 237 40.33 -19.94 27.65
CA TYR A 237 41.35 -19.32 28.50
C TYR A 237 41.51 -20.02 29.85
N LEU A 238 40.39 -20.35 30.51
CA LEU A 238 40.42 -21.08 31.80
C LEU A 238 41.01 -22.49 31.65
N ARG A 239 40.72 -23.20 30.55
CA ARG A 239 41.28 -24.53 30.28
C ARG A 239 42.79 -24.52 30.06
N ARG A 240 43.37 -23.42 29.54
CA ARG A 240 44.83 -23.27 29.40
C ARG A 240 45.55 -23.00 30.72
N ARG A 241 44.86 -22.44 31.72
CA ARG A 241 45.47 -22.12 33.03
C ARG A 241 45.55 -23.31 33.97
N MET A 242 44.64 -24.29 33.85
CA MET A 242 44.60 -25.47 34.73
C MET A 242 45.47 -26.65 34.25
N GLY A 243 46.17 -26.51 33.12
CA GLY A 243 47.06 -27.53 32.56
C GLY A 243 48.56 -27.25 32.74
N ARG A 244 48.94 -26.40 33.70
CA ARG A 244 50.32 -26.09 34.07
C ARG A 244 50.52 -26.29 35.56
#